data_AF-A0A7Y8J5Q1-F1
#
_entry.id   AF-A0A7Y8J5Q1-F1
#
_cell.length_a   1.000
_cell.length_b   1.000
_cell.length_c   1.000
_cell.angle_alpha   90.00
_cell.angle_beta   90.00
_cell.angle_gamma   90.00
#
_symmetry.space_group_name_H-M   'P 1'
#
loop_
_entity.id
_entity.type
_entity.pdbx_description
1 polymer ?
#
loop_
_entity_poly.entity_id
_entity_poly.type
_entity_poly.pdbx_seq_one_letter_code
_entity_poly.pdbx_strand_id
1 'polypeptide(L)'
;MKIIFAYFVISLNLVAFSQTLTQEEKQAIINNLDSTKYWVREKAILDVLQYKISEALPVLEQKIFTQEQDIAGHYLEGLFRFNSPLAIEYAHKFIDTVESLQGIPGLQPRSPDSFSIKILRYDAAMLLFSKEDYSRADIILSWIDYRKPKITSEMPRLLKQILNNLPQYEVTAKNELLHIANSSEAEEYSLNAVRYLGDYYGDSIIPELLNIYSNNTYDMTRLSVLSYLDRLDYPNYENFLKENFNSDTTIAGDIMERLLLKFPSPSNYNFIVSNIESALTSFDQRYYGSWLTESYEPFPPNSLNTLFEFLDYINTLCDTLYEYAWLGDLQFKDDLQATLQSAKSILQAGDSVACAVQVKTFQDLVDSVYKDSLNADPRFVTMEGWKFLYWNAQYILDRLPAIPIILPPDIEVINPAMSLVNPGAFTMEIKGSGFNSSAVVYFNGNARATTFVSDSVLNTQILSTDVSVAGNYPVWVSDNTLNSDTLIYKVVSTLPQSVRPVLECVTNNGDGTYTAFFGYMNENSVSVYIPVGSKNKFTPTPQDRGQTRVFKPGRQIKVYTVNFNGSNLVWTLNGRTSTASSNSEPCQ
;
A
#
# COMPACT_ATOMS: atom_id res chain seq x y z
N MET A 1 16.46 10.61 -43.40
CA MET A 1 17.43 11.01 -42.37
C MET A 1 16.74 12.00 -41.45
N LYS A 2 16.00 11.46 -40.48
CA LYS A 2 15.13 12.20 -39.54
C LYS A 2 15.99 12.59 -38.32
N ILE A 3 16.06 13.88 -38.00
CA ILE A 3 16.65 14.35 -36.74
C ILE A 3 15.53 14.37 -35.71
N ILE A 4 15.63 13.41 -34.79
CA ILE A 4 14.79 13.22 -33.61
C ILE A 4 15.15 14.34 -32.61
N PHE A 5 14.19 15.22 -32.30
CA PHE A 5 14.29 16.04 -31.08
C PHE A 5 13.57 15.29 -29.96
N ALA A 6 14.38 14.64 -29.12
CA ALA A 6 13.93 14.04 -27.87
C ALA A 6 13.53 15.16 -26.91
N TYR A 7 12.28 15.13 -26.44
CA TYR A 7 11.87 15.83 -25.24
C TYR A 7 12.52 15.12 -24.05
N PHE A 8 13.67 15.63 -23.61
CA PHE A 8 14.28 15.24 -22.36
C PHE A 8 13.50 15.91 -21.22
N VAL A 9 12.69 15.13 -20.52
CA VAL A 9 12.20 15.48 -19.18
C VAL A 9 13.42 15.51 -18.28
N ILE A 10 13.99 16.70 -18.08
CA ILE A 10 14.93 16.92 -16.98
C ILE A 10 14.09 17.06 -15.72
N SER A 11 13.86 15.93 -15.06
CA SER A 11 13.56 15.87 -13.63
C SER A 11 14.79 16.31 -12.85
N LEU A 12 15.06 17.62 -12.85
CA LEU A 12 15.91 18.24 -11.86
C LEU A 12 15.08 18.28 -10.57
N ASN A 13 15.31 17.28 -9.71
CA ASN A 13 15.11 17.41 -8.27
C ASN A 13 15.98 18.57 -7.78
N LEU A 14 15.49 19.79 -7.94
CA LEU A 14 15.93 20.93 -7.16
C LEU A 14 15.00 20.99 -5.96
N VAL A 15 15.58 20.70 -4.80
CA VAL A 15 15.03 21.06 -3.49
C VAL A 15 14.55 22.50 -3.58
N ALA A 16 13.24 22.69 -3.73
CA ALA A 16 12.63 24.00 -3.78
C ALA A 16 12.66 24.57 -2.36
N PHE A 17 13.76 25.24 -2.01
CA PHE A 17 13.66 26.35 -1.08
C PHE A 17 12.65 27.32 -1.69
N SER A 18 11.49 27.49 -1.07
CA SER A 18 10.58 28.57 -1.45
C SER A 18 11.29 29.89 -1.14
N GLN A 19 12.03 30.42 -2.11
CA GLN A 19 12.65 31.72 -1.96
C GLN A 19 11.50 32.73 -1.94
N THR A 20 11.25 33.32 -0.77
CA THR A 20 10.27 34.39 -0.63
C THR A 20 10.79 35.60 -1.40
N LEU A 21 10.16 35.91 -2.53
CA LEU A 21 10.48 37.10 -3.32
C LEU A 21 10.25 38.37 -2.49
N THR A 22 11.17 39.31 -2.60
CA THR A 22 11.01 40.66 -2.08
C THR A 22 9.91 41.42 -2.83
N GLN A 23 9.38 42.49 -2.24
CA GLN A 23 8.37 43.31 -2.90
C GLN A 23 8.90 43.99 -4.18
N GLU A 24 10.19 44.34 -4.20
CA GLU A 24 10.84 44.91 -5.38
C GLU A 24 10.93 43.91 -6.53
N GLU A 25 11.28 42.64 -6.23
CA GLU A 25 11.32 41.56 -7.22
C GLU A 25 9.92 41.24 -7.76
N LYS A 26 8.91 41.17 -6.89
CA LYS A 26 7.51 41.00 -7.30
C LYS A 26 7.06 42.12 -8.24
N GLN A 27 7.33 43.37 -7.88
CA GLN A 27 6.96 44.51 -8.71
C GLN A 27 7.70 44.50 -10.06
N ALA A 28 8.96 44.08 -10.08
CA ALA A 28 9.71 43.94 -11.33
C ALA A 28 9.08 42.89 -12.26
N ILE A 29 8.62 41.75 -11.71
CA ILE A 29 7.89 40.73 -12.47
C ILE A 29 6.56 41.30 -13.00
N ILE A 30 5.78 42.00 -12.16
CA ILE A 30 4.52 42.62 -12.57
C ILE A 30 4.75 43.63 -13.70
N ASN A 31 5.77 44.47 -13.60
CA ASN A 31 6.11 45.44 -14.65
C ASN A 31 6.48 44.76 -15.98
N ASN A 32 7.06 43.55 -15.94
CA ASN A 32 7.42 42.80 -17.15
C ASN A 32 6.20 42.26 -17.91
N LEU A 33 5.02 42.15 -17.28
CA LEU A 33 3.76 41.83 -17.97
C LEU A 33 3.39 42.89 -19.03
N ASP A 34 3.94 44.10 -18.91
CA ASP A 34 3.72 45.23 -19.81
C ASP A 34 4.79 45.37 -20.90
N SER A 35 5.76 44.45 -20.94
CA SER A 35 6.85 44.50 -21.91
C SER A 35 6.33 44.45 -23.35
N THR A 36 6.97 45.19 -24.25
CA THR A 36 6.70 45.06 -25.70
C THR A 36 7.20 43.73 -26.28
N LYS A 37 8.08 43.02 -25.55
CA LYS A 37 8.68 41.75 -25.96
C LYS A 37 7.84 40.57 -25.47
N TYR A 38 7.33 39.75 -26.39
CA TYR A 38 6.52 38.55 -26.09
C TYR A 38 7.16 37.65 -25.02
N TRP A 39 8.42 37.23 -25.21
CA TRP A 39 9.07 36.26 -24.32
C TRP A 39 9.30 36.81 -22.91
N VAL A 40 9.32 38.14 -22.74
CA VAL A 40 9.40 38.78 -21.43
C VAL A 40 8.05 38.70 -20.73
N ARG A 41 6.94 38.94 -21.45
CA ARG A 41 5.58 38.81 -20.92
C ARG A 41 5.23 37.36 -20.58
N GLU A 42 5.55 36.42 -21.47
CA GLU A 42 5.35 34.99 -21.28
C GLU A 42 6.09 34.49 -20.04
N LYS A 43 7.39 34.81 -19.90
CA LYS A 43 8.13 34.48 -18.69
C LYS A 43 7.52 35.12 -17.45
N ALA A 44 7.14 36.40 -17.54
CA ALA A 44 6.57 37.13 -16.41
C ALA A 44 5.27 36.50 -15.91
N ILE A 45 4.36 36.06 -16.79
CA ILE A 45 3.12 35.39 -16.35
C ILE A 45 3.41 34.02 -15.74
N LEU A 46 4.36 33.26 -16.29
CA LEU A 46 4.77 31.98 -15.71
C LEU A 46 5.38 32.17 -14.31
N ASP A 47 6.23 33.20 -14.13
CA ASP A 47 6.80 33.57 -12.83
C ASP A 47 5.68 33.99 -11.85
N VAL A 48 4.68 34.77 -12.29
CA VAL A 48 3.50 35.12 -11.48
C VAL A 48 2.76 33.88 -10.97
N LEU A 49 2.52 32.90 -11.86
CA LEU A 49 1.84 31.65 -11.52
C LEU A 49 2.68 30.74 -10.60
N GLN A 50 3.98 30.65 -10.85
CA GLN A 50 4.92 29.82 -10.09
C GLN A 50 5.11 30.37 -8.66
N TYR A 51 5.34 31.68 -8.52
CA TYR A 51 5.59 32.33 -7.24
C TYR A 51 4.33 32.86 -6.57
N LYS A 52 3.15 32.61 -7.16
CA LYS A 52 1.82 32.97 -6.62
C LYS A 52 1.70 34.46 -6.28
N ILE A 53 2.12 35.32 -7.22
CA ILE A 53 2.13 36.78 -7.04
C ILE A 53 0.72 37.34 -7.24
N SER A 54 -0.12 37.30 -6.21
CA SER A 54 -1.51 37.79 -6.26
C SER A 54 -1.62 39.29 -6.54
N GLU A 55 -0.57 40.07 -6.24
CA GLU A 55 -0.50 41.50 -6.52
C GLU A 55 -0.57 41.83 -8.03
N ALA A 56 -0.32 40.85 -8.90
CA ALA A 56 -0.47 40.99 -10.35
C ALA A 56 -1.93 41.05 -10.82
N LEU A 57 -2.90 40.69 -9.98
CA LEU A 57 -4.31 40.49 -10.35
C LEU A 57 -4.92 41.65 -11.16
N PRO A 58 -4.75 42.93 -10.79
CA PRO A 58 -5.33 44.04 -11.55
C PRO A 58 -4.79 44.14 -12.99
N VAL A 59 -3.50 43.80 -13.19
CA VAL A 59 -2.88 43.79 -14.51
C VAL A 59 -3.43 42.65 -15.36
N LEU A 60 -3.62 41.47 -14.75
CA LEU A 60 -4.19 40.31 -15.44
C LEU A 60 -5.63 40.61 -15.90
N GLU A 61 -6.46 41.18 -15.02
CA GLU A 61 -7.86 41.52 -15.30
C GLU A 61 -8.00 42.54 -16.44
N GLN A 62 -7.09 43.52 -16.49
CA GLN A 62 -7.12 44.57 -17.50
C GLN A 62 -6.63 44.10 -18.87
N LYS A 63 -5.63 43.21 -18.90
CA LYS A 63 -4.84 42.97 -20.13
C LYS A 63 -5.13 41.66 -20.82
N ILE A 64 -5.84 40.73 -20.20
CA ILE A 64 -6.10 39.39 -20.75
C ILE A 64 -6.61 39.39 -22.21
N PHE A 65 -7.48 40.31 -22.60
CA PHE A 65 -8.01 40.42 -23.98
C PHE A 65 -7.12 41.20 -24.96
N THR A 66 -5.96 41.67 -24.51
CA THR A 66 -4.96 42.39 -25.33
C THR A 66 -3.70 41.57 -25.59
N GLN A 67 -3.59 40.38 -25.00
CA GLN A 67 -2.45 39.48 -25.16
C GLN A 67 -2.66 38.53 -26.33
N GLU A 68 -1.56 38.01 -26.89
CA GLU A 68 -1.57 36.84 -27.77
C GLU A 68 -2.20 35.63 -27.06
N GLN A 69 -2.83 34.74 -27.82
CA GLN A 69 -3.63 33.63 -27.27
C GLN A 69 -2.86 32.75 -26.27
N ASP A 70 -1.58 32.50 -26.53
CA ASP A 70 -0.68 31.72 -25.67
C ASP A 70 -0.56 32.33 -24.26
N ILE A 71 -0.43 33.65 -24.21
CA ILE A 71 -0.28 34.40 -22.97
C ILE A 71 -1.65 34.58 -22.30
N ALA A 72 -2.71 34.80 -23.08
CA ALA A 72 -4.06 34.99 -22.58
C ALA A 72 -4.58 33.78 -21.76
N GLY A 73 -4.21 32.56 -22.14
CA GLY A 73 -4.54 31.35 -21.37
C GLY A 73 -3.93 31.36 -19.97
N HIS A 74 -2.64 31.70 -19.86
CA HIS A 74 -1.98 31.84 -18.56
C HIS A 74 -2.54 32.99 -17.71
N TYR A 75 -3.00 34.07 -18.34
CA TYR A 75 -3.71 35.14 -17.66
C TYR A 75 -5.02 34.62 -17.07
N LEU A 76 -5.82 33.89 -17.87
CA LEU A 76 -7.06 33.28 -17.40
C LEU A 76 -6.82 32.35 -16.21
N GLU A 77 -5.81 31.48 -16.30
CA GLU A 77 -5.41 30.62 -15.19
C GLU A 77 -5.05 31.43 -13.94
N GLY A 78 -4.30 32.52 -14.10
CA GLY A 78 -3.97 33.45 -13.01
C GLY A 78 -5.22 34.03 -12.35
N LEU A 79 -6.22 34.45 -13.13
CA LEU A 79 -7.50 34.95 -12.61
C LEU A 79 -8.20 33.90 -11.75
N PHE A 80 -8.23 32.62 -12.17
CA PHE A 80 -8.81 31.54 -11.39
C PHE A 80 -8.01 31.25 -10.11
N ARG A 81 -6.67 31.17 -10.22
CA ARG A 81 -5.79 30.88 -9.07
C ARG A 81 -5.83 31.96 -7.99
N PHE A 82 -6.00 33.22 -8.39
CA PHE A 82 -6.08 34.36 -7.48
C PHE A 82 -7.52 34.78 -7.14
N ASN A 83 -8.52 33.96 -7.49
CA ASN A 83 -9.93 34.18 -7.18
C ASN A 83 -10.45 35.56 -7.66
N SER A 84 -10.08 35.98 -8.87
CA SER A 84 -10.67 37.16 -9.49
C SER A 84 -12.19 36.99 -9.66
N PRO A 85 -13.01 38.01 -9.35
CA PRO A 85 -14.44 37.97 -9.63
C PRO A 85 -14.76 37.94 -11.13
N LEU A 86 -13.82 38.30 -12.00
CA LEU A 86 -13.98 38.34 -13.45
C LEU A 86 -13.63 37.00 -14.14
N ALA A 87 -13.04 36.06 -13.41
CA ALA A 87 -12.52 34.81 -13.96
C ALA A 87 -13.58 34.01 -14.74
N ILE A 88 -14.77 33.84 -14.15
CA ILE A 88 -15.89 33.08 -14.75
C ILE A 88 -16.41 33.79 -16.00
N GLU A 89 -16.70 35.09 -15.90
CA GLU A 89 -17.19 35.90 -17.03
C GLU A 89 -16.21 35.82 -18.22
N TYR A 90 -14.91 35.93 -17.95
CA TYR A 90 -13.90 35.91 -18.98
C TYR A 90 -13.74 34.51 -19.59
N ALA A 91 -13.83 33.45 -18.80
CA ALA A 91 -13.83 32.09 -19.33
C ALA A 91 -15.04 31.84 -20.26
N HIS A 92 -16.24 32.30 -19.90
CA HIS A 92 -17.39 32.24 -20.82
C HIS A 92 -17.10 32.98 -22.12
N LYS A 93 -16.56 34.21 -22.05
CA LYS A 93 -16.18 34.97 -23.24
C LYS A 93 -15.20 34.19 -24.11
N PHE A 94 -14.20 33.52 -23.52
CA PHE A 94 -13.26 32.68 -24.26
C PHE A 94 -13.92 31.44 -24.88
N ILE A 95 -14.98 30.89 -24.29
CA ILE A 95 -15.69 29.76 -24.92
C ILE A 95 -16.59 30.28 -26.06
N ASP A 96 -17.33 31.36 -25.81
CA ASP A 96 -18.36 31.89 -26.71
C ASP A 96 -17.79 32.52 -27.98
N THR A 97 -16.58 33.09 -27.93
CA THR A 97 -16.06 33.95 -29.02
C THR A 97 -15.20 33.23 -30.07
N VAL A 98 -14.93 31.93 -29.92
CA VAL A 98 -13.87 31.24 -30.70
C VAL A 98 -14.37 30.58 -31.98
N GLU A 99 -15.12 31.33 -32.78
CA GLU A 99 -15.31 31.05 -34.22
C GLU A 99 -14.74 32.16 -35.12
N SER A 100 -14.38 33.33 -34.59
CA SER A 100 -13.83 34.44 -35.38
C SER A 100 -12.62 35.14 -34.74
N LEU A 101 -11.71 34.41 -34.09
CA LEU A 101 -10.49 34.99 -33.51
C LEU A 101 -9.59 35.72 -34.54
N GLN A 102 -9.86 35.61 -35.85
CA GLN A 102 -9.19 36.42 -36.88
C GLN A 102 -9.53 37.93 -36.82
N GLY A 103 -10.45 38.38 -35.94
CA GLY A 103 -10.93 39.76 -35.90
C GLY A 103 -10.63 40.59 -34.65
N ILE A 104 -10.09 40.01 -33.57
CA ILE A 104 -9.80 40.75 -32.31
C ILE A 104 -8.32 41.16 -32.28
N PRO A 105 -7.98 42.45 -32.30
CA PRO A 105 -6.60 42.92 -32.15
C PRO A 105 -6.03 42.47 -30.79
N GLY A 106 -4.86 41.81 -30.78
CA GLY A 106 -4.22 41.27 -29.57
C GLY A 106 -4.34 39.75 -29.45
N LEU A 107 -5.55 39.19 -29.59
CA LEU A 107 -5.81 37.74 -29.47
C LEU A 107 -5.53 36.93 -30.75
N GLN A 108 -4.54 37.35 -31.53
CA GLN A 108 -4.13 36.59 -32.72
C GLN A 108 -3.18 35.45 -32.32
N PRO A 109 -3.24 34.29 -33.00
CA PRO A 109 -2.26 33.23 -32.80
C PRO A 109 -0.88 33.70 -33.28
N ARG A 110 0.19 33.28 -32.60
CA ARG A 110 1.56 33.68 -32.95
C ARG A 110 2.03 33.11 -34.30
N SER A 111 1.52 31.93 -34.68
CA SER A 111 1.69 31.38 -36.02
C SER A 111 0.44 30.61 -36.48
N PRO A 112 0.20 30.47 -37.79
CA PRO A 112 -0.91 29.65 -38.31
C PRO A 112 -0.87 28.20 -37.82
N ASP A 113 0.34 27.69 -37.56
CA ASP A 113 0.61 26.34 -37.05
C ASP A 113 0.74 26.29 -35.52
N SER A 114 0.49 27.41 -34.83
CA SER A 114 0.65 27.48 -33.39
C SER A 114 -0.43 26.64 -32.70
N PHE A 115 0.02 25.73 -31.85
CA PHE A 115 -0.80 24.83 -31.02
C PHE A 115 -1.79 25.60 -30.10
N SER A 116 -1.58 26.91 -29.98
CA SER A 116 -2.23 27.97 -29.19
C SER A 116 -3.76 28.03 -29.26
N ILE A 117 -4.35 27.95 -30.47
CA ILE A 117 -5.81 28.10 -30.65
C ILE A 117 -6.57 26.97 -29.95
N LYS A 118 -5.94 25.79 -29.82
CA LYS A 118 -6.55 24.57 -29.28
C LYS A 118 -6.63 24.58 -27.75
N ILE A 119 -5.67 25.21 -27.10
CA ILE A 119 -5.48 25.20 -25.65
C ILE A 119 -6.48 26.14 -24.96
N LEU A 120 -6.77 27.32 -25.52
CA LEU A 120 -7.53 28.35 -24.81
C LEU A 120 -9.01 28.00 -24.53
N ARG A 121 -9.75 27.46 -25.51
CA ARG A 121 -11.16 27.05 -25.30
C ARG A 121 -11.25 25.85 -24.36
N TYR A 122 -10.34 24.89 -24.50
CA TYR A 122 -10.25 23.74 -23.61
C TYR A 122 -9.91 24.16 -22.18
N ASP A 123 -8.88 24.98 -21.99
CA ASP A 123 -8.44 25.46 -20.67
C ASP A 123 -9.55 26.27 -20.00
N ALA A 124 -10.21 27.17 -20.74
CA ALA A 124 -11.36 27.92 -20.23
C ALA A 124 -12.49 26.98 -19.79
N ALA A 125 -12.81 25.95 -20.60
CA ALA A 125 -13.81 24.96 -20.26
C ALA A 125 -13.42 24.13 -19.01
N MET A 126 -12.18 23.67 -18.92
CA MET A 126 -11.68 22.92 -17.76
C MET A 126 -11.66 23.77 -16.49
N LEU A 127 -11.32 25.05 -16.59
CA LEU A 127 -11.36 25.99 -15.48
C LEU A 127 -12.80 26.24 -15.01
N LEU A 128 -13.77 26.41 -15.92
CA LEU A 128 -15.18 26.51 -15.56
C LEU A 128 -15.70 25.22 -14.90
N PHE A 129 -15.42 24.06 -15.48
CA PHE A 129 -15.80 22.77 -14.92
C PHE A 129 -15.18 22.55 -13.53
N SER A 130 -13.96 23.06 -13.27
CA SER A 130 -13.34 23.02 -11.93
C SER A 130 -14.07 23.87 -10.88
N LYS A 131 -14.95 24.77 -11.32
CA LYS A 131 -15.84 25.58 -10.48
C LYS A 131 -17.30 25.11 -10.54
N GLU A 132 -17.53 23.89 -11.05
CA GLU A 132 -18.85 23.29 -11.25
C GLU A 132 -19.76 24.12 -12.18
N ASP A 133 -19.18 24.98 -13.02
CA ASP A 133 -19.91 25.73 -14.04
C ASP A 133 -19.89 24.98 -15.37
N TYR A 134 -21.03 24.39 -15.69
CA TYR A 134 -21.23 23.61 -16.92
C TYR A 134 -22.12 24.32 -17.95
N SER A 135 -22.37 25.63 -17.77
CA SER A 135 -23.36 26.40 -18.55
C SER A 135 -23.03 26.58 -20.04
N ARG A 136 -21.87 26.06 -20.49
CA ARG A 136 -21.39 26.10 -21.89
C ARG A 136 -21.11 24.72 -22.47
N ALA A 137 -21.59 23.65 -21.83
CA ALA A 137 -21.37 22.29 -22.30
C ALA A 137 -21.93 22.03 -23.71
N ASP A 138 -23.05 22.66 -24.07
CA ASP A 138 -23.65 22.62 -25.41
C ASP A 138 -22.71 23.20 -26.49
N ILE A 139 -22.09 24.35 -26.21
CA ILE A 139 -21.14 25.00 -27.12
C ILE A 139 -19.86 24.15 -27.22
N ILE A 140 -19.40 23.55 -26.11
CA ILE A 140 -18.24 22.65 -26.11
C ILE A 140 -18.52 21.40 -26.95
N LEU A 141 -19.69 20.78 -26.81
CA LEU A 141 -20.08 19.62 -27.60
C LEU A 141 -20.19 19.95 -29.10
N SER A 142 -20.80 21.09 -29.42
CA SER A 142 -20.90 21.58 -30.81
C SER A 142 -19.50 21.83 -31.41
N TRP A 143 -18.58 22.34 -30.60
CA TRP A 143 -17.18 22.52 -31.01
C TRP A 143 -16.46 21.19 -31.26
N ILE A 144 -16.68 20.18 -30.41
CA ILE A 144 -16.11 18.84 -30.60
C ILE A 144 -16.64 18.23 -31.90
N ASP A 145 -17.95 18.32 -32.15
CA ASP A 145 -18.58 17.79 -33.36
C ASP A 145 -18.04 18.46 -34.64
N TYR A 146 -17.96 19.80 -34.64
CA TYR A 146 -17.42 20.56 -35.77
C TYR A 146 -15.96 20.20 -36.13
N ARG A 147 -15.18 19.74 -35.15
CA ARG A 147 -13.76 19.41 -35.36
C ARG A 147 -13.53 18.07 -36.06
N LYS A 148 -14.56 17.24 -36.21
CA LYS A 148 -14.43 15.94 -36.88
C LYS A 148 -13.88 16.11 -38.31
N PRO A 149 -12.97 15.22 -38.77
CA PRO A 149 -12.44 14.04 -38.07
C PRO A 149 -11.21 14.32 -37.19
N LYS A 150 -10.75 15.57 -37.07
CA LYS A 150 -9.52 15.94 -36.36
C LYS A 150 -9.77 16.05 -34.86
N ILE A 151 -9.52 14.98 -34.13
CA ILE A 151 -9.68 14.88 -32.68
C ILE A 151 -8.36 15.23 -31.99
N THR A 152 -8.40 16.12 -31.00
CA THR A 152 -7.21 16.58 -30.25
C THR A 152 -7.16 15.98 -28.83
N SER A 153 -6.00 16.07 -28.17
CA SER A 153 -5.71 15.37 -26.90
C SER A 153 -6.64 15.69 -25.74
N GLU A 154 -7.29 16.84 -25.84
CA GLU A 154 -7.96 17.49 -24.72
C GLU A 154 -9.45 17.11 -24.66
N MET A 155 -10.02 16.63 -25.78
CA MET A 155 -11.45 16.34 -25.93
C MET A 155 -11.96 15.20 -25.03
N PRO A 156 -11.26 14.05 -24.86
CA PRO A 156 -11.76 12.96 -24.01
C PRO A 156 -12.01 13.40 -22.57
N ARG A 157 -11.16 14.30 -22.04
CA ARG A 157 -11.27 14.77 -20.65
C ARG A 157 -12.46 15.70 -20.45
N LEU A 158 -12.75 16.58 -21.42
CA LEU A 158 -13.98 17.39 -21.39
C LEU A 158 -15.22 16.51 -21.44
N LEU A 159 -15.24 15.52 -22.33
CA LEU A 159 -16.37 14.59 -22.46
C LEU A 159 -16.59 13.78 -21.18
N LYS A 160 -15.53 13.35 -20.50
CA LYS A 160 -15.63 12.74 -19.18
C LYS A 160 -16.30 13.67 -18.16
N GLN A 161 -15.90 14.93 -18.10
CA GLN A 161 -16.48 15.90 -17.17
C GLN A 161 -17.96 16.15 -17.48
N ILE A 162 -18.32 16.26 -18.76
CA ILE A 162 -19.72 16.40 -19.21
C ILE A 162 -20.52 15.14 -18.83
N LEU A 163 -20.00 13.96 -19.16
CA LEU A 163 -20.64 12.67 -18.88
C LEU A 163 -20.94 12.50 -17.39
N ASN A 164 -19.99 12.84 -16.51
CA ASN A 164 -20.13 12.66 -15.07
C ASN A 164 -21.10 13.66 -14.40
N ASN A 165 -21.32 14.83 -14.99
CA ASN A 165 -22.01 15.94 -14.31
C ASN A 165 -23.30 16.39 -15.01
N LEU A 166 -23.54 16.00 -16.27
CA LEU A 166 -24.65 16.47 -17.08
C LEU A 166 -25.40 15.30 -17.74
N PRO A 167 -26.35 14.67 -17.02
CA PRO A 167 -27.11 13.51 -17.53
C PRO A 167 -27.83 13.77 -18.85
N GLN A 168 -28.27 15.01 -19.11
CA GLN A 168 -28.92 15.39 -20.37
C GLN A 168 -28.02 15.24 -21.60
N TYR A 169 -26.69 15.19 -21.42
CA TYR A 169 -25.72 15.01 -22.49
C TYR A 169 -25.07 13.61 -22.50
N GLU A 170 -25.54 12.68 -21.66
CA GLU A 170 -24.96 11.35 -21.52
C GLU A 170 -24.81 10.63 -22.88
N VAL A 171 -25.90 10.56 -23.66
CA VAL A 171 -25.92 9.88 -24.96
C VAL A 171 -24.96 10.55 -25.94
N THR A 172 -24.95 11.88 -26.00
CA THR A 172 -24.05 12.62 -26.89
C THR A 172 -22.59 12.39 -26.49
N ALA A 173 -22.26 12.54 -25.20
CA ALA A 173 -20.90 12.34 -24.71
C ALA A 173 -20.41 10.91 -24.92
N LYS A 174 -21.29 9.91 -24.74
CA LYS A 174 -21.01 8.50 -25.06
C LYS A 174 -20.61 8.34 -26.52
N ASN A 175 -21.43 8.85 -27.43
CA ASN A 175 -21.22 8.70 -28.87
C ASN A 175 -19.93 9.38 -29.31
N GLU A 176 -19.60 10.55 -28.76
CA GLU A 176 -18.33 11.22 -29.01
C GLU A 176 -17.14 10.41 -28.48
N LEU A 177 -17.21 9.88 -27.26
CA LEU A 177 -16.15 9.01 -26.73
C LEU A 177 -15.98 7.74 -27.57
N LEU A 178 -17.07 7.14 -28.04
CA LEU A 178 -17.01 5.98 -28.94
C LEU A 178 -16.36 6.33 -30.28
N HIS A 179 -16.69 7.50 -30.85
CA HIS A 179 -16.03 7.98 -32.06
C HIS A 179 -14.52 8.17 -31.84
N ILE A 180 -14.12 8.79 -30.73
CA ILE A 180 -12.72 8.96 -30.36
C ILE A 180 -12.02 7.60 -30.22
N ALA A 181 -12.64 6.66 -29.51
CA ALA A 181 -12.09 5.32 -29.29
C ALA A 181 -11.79 4.59 -30.60
N ASN A 182 -12.61 4.79 -31.64
CA ASN A 182 -12.48 4.09 -32.93
C ASN A 182 -11.72 4.86 -34.01
N SER A 183 -11.64 6.19 -33.95
CA SER A 183 -11.23 7.02 -35.10
C SER A 183 -10.17 8.07 -34.77
N SER A 184 -9.63 8.11 -33.56
CA SER A 184 -8.60 9.10 -33.20
C SER A 184 -7.29 8.88 -33.94
N GLU A 185 -6.59 9.97 -34.30
CA GLU A 185 -5.27 9.95 -34.96
C GLU A 185 -4.12 9.51 -34.02
N ALA A 186 -4.36 9.40 -32.71
CA ALA A 186 -3.36 9.05 -31.70
C ALA A 186 -3.89 8.03 -30.69
N GLU A 187 -3.06 7.04 -30.37
CA GLU A 187 -3.36 5.94 -29.43
C GLU A 187 -3.80 6.43 -28.04
N GLU A 188 -3.17 7.49 -27.51
CA GLU A 188 -3.50 8.03 -26.19
C GLU A 188 -4.96 8.46 -26.06
N TYR A 189 -5.55 9.02 -27.13
CA TYR A 189 -6.91 9.55 -27.08
C TYR A 189 -7.93 8.41 -27.13
N SER A 190 -7.66 7.43 -27.99
CA SER A 190 -8.42 6.18 -28.07
C SER A 190 -8.41 5.45 -26.73
N LEU A 191 -7.23 5.29 -26.13
CA LEU A 191 -7.04 4.67 -24.82
C LEU A 191 -7.84 5.39 -23.72
N ASN A 192 -7.72 6.72 -23.63
CA ASN A 192 -8.45 7.51 -22.64
C ASN A 192 -9.97 7.41 -22.81
N ALA A 193 -10.45 7.39 -24.05
CA ALA A 193 -11.88 7.23 -24.32
C ALA A 193 -12.41 5.86 -23.88
N VAL A 194 -11.69 4.77 -24.17
CA VAL A 194 -12.03 3.42 -23.67
C VAL A 194 -12.10 3.41 -22.14
N ARG A 195 -11.12 4.03 -21.48
CA ARG A 195 -11.08 4.08 -20.00
C ARG A 195 -12.28 4.82 -19.42
N TYR A 196 -12.60 6.00 -19.96
CA TYR A 196 -13.71 6.79 -19.46
C TYR A 196 -15.07 6.13 -19.71
N LEU A 197 -15.24 5.48 -20.86
CA LEU A 197 -16.42 4.67 -21.15
C LEU A 197 -16.57 3.51 -20.17
N GLY A 198 -15.53 2.72 -19.98
CA GLY A 198 -15.57 1.56 -19.08
C GLY A 198 -15.74 1.93 -17.61
N ASP A 199 -15.15 3.04 -17.15
CA ASP A 199 -15.30 3.52 -15.77
C ASP A 199 -16.71 4.05 -15.47
N TYR A 200 -17.39 4.64 -16.45
CA TYR A 200 -18.73 5.20 -16.26
C TYR A 200 -19.84 4.16 -16.42
N TYR A 201 -19.77 3.33 -17.46
CA TYR A 201 -20.88 2.45 -17.85
C TYR A 201 -20.81 1.04 -17.26
N GLY A 202 -19.64 0.60 -16.76
CA GLY A 202 -19.44 -0.77 -16.29
C GLY A 202 -19.80 -1.80 -17.38
N ASP A 203 -20.48 -2.88 -16.99
CA ASP A 203 -20.83 -4.01 -17.88
C ASP A 203 -21.69 -3.61 -19.08
N SER A 204 -22.44 -2.50 -18.98
CA SER A 204 -23.35 -2.09 -20.06
C SER A 204 -22.64 -1.63 -21.34
N ILE A 205 -21.31 -1.38 -21.29
CA ILE A 205 -20.51 -0.98 -22.46
C ILE A 205 -19.77 -2.14 -23.13
N ILE A 206 -19.90 -3.37 -22.62
CA ILE A 206 -19.18 -4.54 -23.15
C ILE A 206 -19.35 -4.71 -24.67
N PRO A 207 -20.55 -4.61 -25.28
CA PRO A 207 -20.71 -4.75 -26.73
C PRO A 207 -19.87 -3.74 -27.52
N GLU A 208 -19.82 -2.49 -27.07
CA GLU A 208 -19.03 -1.44 -27.70
C GLU A 208 -17.53 -1.65 -27.48
N LEU A 209 -17.11 -2.12 -26.31
CA LEU A 209 -15.71 -2.47 -26.04
C LEU A 209 -15.24 -3.59 -26.98
N LEU A 210 -16.03 -4.64 -27.17
CA LEU A 210 -15.73 -5.72 -28.11
C LEU A 210 -15.61 -5.18 -29.54
N ASN A 211 -16.53 -4.29 -29.96
CA ASN A 211 -16.44 -3.64 -31.26
C ASN A 211 -15.17 -2.77 -31.40
N ILE A 212 -14.78 -2.05 -30.35
CA ILE A 212 -13.54 -1.26 -30.34
C ILE A 212 -12.34 -2.20 -30.51
N TYR A 213 -12.27 -3.31 -29.77
CA TYR A 213 -11.19 -4.28 -29.89
C TYR A 213 -11.03 -4.77 -31.34
N SER A 214 -12.12 -5.18 -31.98
CA SER A 214 -12.10 -5.74 -33.33
C SER A 214 -11.70 -4.75 -34.42
N ASN A 215 -11.92 -3.45 -34.22
CA ASN A 215 -11.70 -2.43 -35.25
C ASN A 215 -10.49 -1.53 -34.98
N ASN A 216 -9.86 -1.62 -33.81
CA ASN A 216 -8.81 -0.70 -33.41
C ASN A 216 -7.40 -1.26 -33.69
N THR A 217 -6.56 -0.47 -34.35
CA THR A 217 -5.20 -0.88 -34.72
C THR A 217 -4.14 -0.59 -33.65
N TYR A 218 -4.49 0.09 -32.56
CA TYR A 218 -3.57 0.45 -31.48
C TYR A 218 -3.52 -0.63 -30.39
N ASP A 219 -2.33 -1.16 -30.16
CA ASP A 219 -2.07 -2.26 -29.23
C ASP A 219 -2.48 -1.91 -27.80
N MET A 220 -2.12 -0.71 -27.30
CA MET A 220 -2.46 -0.30 -25.93
C MET A 220 -3.97 -0.10 -25.75
N THR A 221 -4.68 0.36 -26.78
CA THR A 221 -6.15 0.45 -26.72
C THR A 221 -6.75 -0.94 -26.62
N ARG A 222 -6.31 -1.90 -27.46
CA ARG A 222 -6.81 -3.28 -27.41
C ARG A 222 -6.49 -3.96 -26.08
N LEU A 223 -5.28 -3.79 -25.55
CA LEU A 223 -4.89 -4.26 -24.22
C LEU A 223 -5.73 -3.64 -23.09
N SER A 224 -6.06 -2.36 -23.22
CA SER A 224 -6.98 -1.70 -22.30
C SER A 224 -8.36 -2.36 -22.37
N VAL A 225 -8.92 -2.58 -23.56
CA VAL A 225 -10.19 -3.30 -23.70
C VAL A 225 -10.14 -4.67 -23.01
N LEU A 226 -9.09 -5.47 -23.25
CA LEU A 226 -8.93 -6.77 -22.58
C LEU A 226 -8.91 -6.64 -21.05
N SER A 227 -8.28 -5.59 -20.53
CA SER A 227 -8.23 -5.32 -19.08
C SER A 227 -9.60 -4.90 -18.51
N TYR A 228 -10.42 -4.18 -19.28
CA TYR A 228 -11.78 -3.85 -18.86
C TYR A 228 -12.71 -5.05 -18.92
N LEU A 229 -12.65 -5.86 -19.97
CA LEU A 229 -13.44 -7.10 -20.07
C LEU A 229 -13.12 -8.04 -18.89
N ASP A 230 -11.85 -8.13 -18.51
CA ASP A 230 -11.37 -8.84 -17.34
C ASP A 230 -11.98 -8.29 -16.04
N ARG A 231 -11.85 -6.97 -15.81
CA ARG A 231 -12.34 -6.26 -14.62
C ARG A 231 -13.86 -6.33 -14.46
N LEU A 232 -14.60 -6.40 -15.57
CA LEU A 232 -16.06 -6.47 -15.61
C LEU A 232 -16.58 -7.92 -15.63
N ASP A 233 -15.72 -8.91 -15.33
CA ASP A 233 -16.06 -10.33 -15.29
C ASP A 233 -16.84 -10.81 -16.52
N TYR A 234 -16.41 -10.36 -17.71
CA TYR A 234 -17.08 -10.73 -18.97
C TYR A 234 -17.19 -12.25 -19.10
N PRO A 235 -18.41 -12.84 -19.16
CA PRO A 235 -18.57 -14.29 -19.01
C PRO A 235 -17.85 -15.15 -20.06
N ASN A 236 -17.64 -14.61 -21.26
CA ASN A 236 -16.98 -15.32 -22.36
C ASN A 236 -15.51 -14.89 -22.55
N TYR A 237 -14.90 -14.29 -21.53
CA TYR A 237 -13.55 -13.72 -21.64
C TYR A 237 -12.49 -14.74 -22.04
N GLU A 238 -12.51 -15.94 -21.45
CA GLU A 238 -11.54 -16.99 -21.77
C GLU A 238 -11.60 -17.40 -23.25
N ASN A 239 -12.81 -17.66 -23.78
CA ASN A 239 -12.97 -18.02 -25.18
C ASN A 239 -12.62 -16.84 -26.11
N PHE A 240 -12.97 -15.62 -25.71
CA PHE A 240 -12.60 -14.43 -26.46
C PHE A 240 -11.08 -14.28 -26.59
N LEU A 241 -10.32 -14.56 -25.53
CA LEU A 241 -8.85 -14.60 -25.60
C LEU A 241 -8.36 -15.69 -26.57
N LYS A 242 -8.92 -16.91 -26.52
CA LYS A 242 -8.56 -18.01 -27.43
C LYS A 242 -8.83 -17.68 -28.89
N GLU A 243 -10.00 -17.12 -29.18
CA GLU A 243 -10.41 -16.74 -30.54
C GLU A 243 -9.46 -15.70 -31.15
N ASN A 244 -8.92 -14.80 -30.32
CA ASN A 244 -8.08 -13.71 -30.79
C ASN A 244 -6.57 -13.98 -30.70
N PHE A 245 -6.14 -15.04 -30.00
CA PHE A 245 -4.72 -15.37 -29.82
C PHE A 245 -3.96 -15.50 -31.15
N ASN A 246 -4.56 -16.15 -32.15
CA ASN A 246 -3.94 -16.34 -33.46
C ASN A 246 -4.11 -15.13 -34.41
N SER A 247 -5.11 -14.27 -34.18
CA SER A 247 -5.41 -13.16 -35.07
C SER A 247 -4.72 -11.85 -34.67
N ASP A 248 -4.49 -11.64 -33.37
CA ASP A 248 -3.92 -10.40 -32.83
C ASP A 248 -2.45 -10.60 -32.43
N THR A 249 -1.61 -10.87 -33.43
CA THR A 249 -0.22 -11.30 -33.24
C THR A 249 0.67 -10.27 -32.53
N THR A 250 0.30 -8.99 -32.56
CA THR A 250 1.05 -7.89 -31.91
C THR A 250 0.91 -7.90 -30.39
N ILE A 251 -0.18 -8.45 -29.85
CA ILE A 251 -0.42 -8.55 -28.40
C ILE A 251 -0.70 -9.99 -27.95
N ALA A 252 -0.39 -10.97 -28.80
CA ALA A 252 -0.62 -12.38 -28.52
C ALA A 252 0.14 -12.86 -27.26
N GLY A 253 1.29 -12.25 -26.95
CA GLY A 253 2.01 -12.48 -25.68
C GLY A 253 1.17 -12.14 -24.45
N ASP A 254 0.56 -10.96 -24.40
CA ASP A 254 -0.35 -10.56 -23.33
C ASP A 254 -1.60 -11.45 -23.25
N ILE A 255 -2.15 -11.86 -24.41
CA ILE A 255 -3.28 -12.80 -24.46
C ILE A 255 -2.89 -14.15 -23.84
N MET A 256 -1.71 -14.65 -24.16
CA MET A 256 -1.16 -15.89 -23.61
C MET A 256 -1.02 -15.81 -22.09
N GLU A 257 -0.38 -14.76 -21.57
CA GLU A 257 -0.22 -14.57 -20.13
C GLU A 257 -1.56 -14.53 -19.41
N ARG A 258 -2.54 -13.80 -19.96
CA ARG A 258 -3.90 -13.74 -19.38
C ARG A 258 -4.59 -15.10 -19.37
N LEU A 259 -4.48 -15.88 -20.45
CA LEU A 259 -5.03 -17.24 -20.51
C LEU A 259 -4.42 -18.15 -19.44
N LEU A 260 -3.10 -18.13 -19.29
CA LEU A 260 -2.41 -19.07 -18.41
C LEU A 260 -2.41 -18.64 -16.94
N LEU A 261 -2.38 -17.33 -16.66
CA LEU A 261 -2.39 -16.81 -15.30
C LEU A 261 -3.81 -16.67 -14.76
N LYS A 262 -4.81 -16.26 -15.55
CA LYS A 262 -6.20 -16.15 -15.05
C LYS A 262 -6.95 -17.48 -15.11
N PHE A 263 -6.67 -18.31 -16.12
CA PHE A 263 -7.36 -19.58 -16.35
C PHE A 263 -6.36 -20.75 -16.46
N PRO A 264 -5.53 -21.01 -15.42
CA PRO A 264 -4.57 -22.10 -15.45
C PRO A 264 -5.28 -23.45 -15.60
N SER A 265 -5.11 -24.09 -16.75
CA SER A 265 -5.66 -25.42 -17.02
C SER A 265 -4.80 -26.19 -18.04
N PRO A 266 -4.78 -27.54 -18.00
CA PRO A 266 -4.11 -28.34 -19.02
C PRO A 266 -4.61 -28.03 -20.44
N SER A 267 -5.91 -27.75 -20.59
CA SER A 267 -6.51 -27.39 -21.87
C SER A 267 -5.95 -26.08 -22.43
N ASN A 268 -5.85 -25.04 -21.60
CA ASN A 268 -5.31 -23.73 -22.02
C ASN A 268 -3.82 -23.79 -22.30
N TYR A 269 -3.08 -24.53 -21.47
CA TYR A 269 -1.67 -24.77 -21.71
C TYR A 269 -1.44 -25.49 -23.05
N ASN A 270 -2.19 -26.57 -23.30
CA ASN A 270 -2.10 -27.32 -24.55
C ASN A 270 -2.49 -26.46 -25.76
N PHE A 271 -3.53 -25.63 -25.63
CA PHE A 271 -3.94 -24.69 -26.67
C PHE A 271 -2.81 -23.71 -27.01
N ILE A 272 -2.18 -23.08 -26.01
CA ILE A 272 -1.06 -22.16 -26.22
C ILE A 272 0.10 -22.86 -26.90
N VAL A 273 0.58 -23.98 -26.34
CA VAL A 273 1.74 -24.70 -26.90
C VAL A 273 1.49 -25.15 -28.34
N SER A 274 0.26 -25.56 -28.66
CA SER A 274 -0.11 -25.99 -30.02
C SER A 274 -0.19 -24.85 -31.04
N ASN A 275 -0.32 -23.59 -30.60
CA ASN A 275 -0.55 -22.43 -31.47
C ASN A 275 0.56 -21.36 -31.36
N ILE A 276 1.54 -21.54 -30.48
CA ILE A 276 2.56 -20.52 -30.18
C ILE A 276 3.40 -20.14 -31.40
N GLU A 277 3.71 -21.12 -32.26
CA GLU A 277 4.50 -20.90 -33.49
C GLU A 277 3.76 -20.05 -34.52
N SER A 278 2.43 -20.17 -34.59
CA SER A 278 1.59 -19.38 -35.51
C SER A 278 1.18 -18.02 -34.96
N ALA A 279 1.04 -17.90 -33.64
CA ALA A 279 0.53 -16.69 -32.99
C ALA A 279 1.61 -15.64 -32.70
N LEU A 280 2.82 -16.06 -32.35
CA LEU A 280 3.88 -15.17 -31.87
C LEU A 280 4.96 -14.89 -32.91
N THR A 281 5.60 -13.72 -32.81
CA THR A 281 6.81 -13.41 -33.59
C THR A 281 8.00 -14.27 -33.12
N SER A 282 9.04 -14.41 -33.94
CA SER A 282 10.21 -15.24 -33.58
C SER A 282 10.96 -14.74 -32.33
N PHE A 283 10.89 -13.45 -32.03
CA PHE A 283 11.43 -12.89 -30.80
C PHE A 283 10.58 -13.31 -29.59
N ASP A 284 9.25 -13.12 -29.69
CA ASP A 284 8.30 -13.44 -28.64
C ASP A 284 8.26 -14.95 -28.35
N GLN A 285 8.32 -15.80 -29.38
CA GLN A 285 8.41 -17.26 -29.23
C GLN A 285 9.58 -17.67 -28.34
N ARG A 286 10.75 -17.02 -28.47
CA ARG A 286 11.92 -17.34 -27.64
C ARG A 286 11.69 -16.92 -26.19
N TYR A 287 11.18 -15.71 -25.99
CA TYR A 287 10.93 -15.16 -24.66
C TYR A 287 9.87 -15.98 -23.91
N TYR A 288 8.68 -16.11 -24.51
CA TYR A 288 7.56 -16.83 -23.92
C TYR A 288 7.75 -18.34 -23.89
N GLY A 289 8.48 -18.91 -24.86
CA GLY A 289 8.87 -20.32 -24.83
C GLY A 289 9.76 -20.63 -23.63
N SER A 290 10.78 -19.81 -23.36
CA SER A 290 11.63 -19.97 -22.15
C SER A 290 10.81 -19.79 -20.87
N TRP A 291 9.91 -18.80 -20.81
CA TRP A 291 9.01 -18.63 -19.67
C TRP A 291 8.12 -19.85 -19.42
N LEU A 292 7.48 -20.40 -20.47
CA LEU A 292 6.66 -21.60 -20.39
C LEU A 292 7.45 -22.79 -19.85
N THR A 293 8.70 -22.98 -20.28
CA THR A 293 9.53 -24.10 -19.84
C THR A 293 10.07 -23.90 -18.43
N GLU A 294 10.61 -22.72 -18.12
CA GLU A 294 11.46 -22.49 -16.95
C GLU A 294 10.74 -21.84 -15.77
N SER A 295 9.67 -21.07 -16.01
CA SER A 295 9.09 -20.16 -15.00
C SER A 295 7.58 -20.29 -14.84
N TYR A 296 6.87 -20.93 -15.76
CA TYR A 296 5.43 -21.13 -15.62
C TYR A 296 5.10 -22.20 -14.56
N GLU A 297 4.39 -21.77 -13.52
CA GLU A 297 3.97 -22.55 -12.35
C GLU A 297 2.43 -22.51 -12.26
N PRO A 298 1.71 -23.51 -12.82
CA PRO A 298 0.26 -23.50 -12.79
C PRO A 298 -0.27 -23.68 -11.36
N PHE A 299 -1.16 -22.78 -10.95
CA PHE A 299 -1.82 -22.82 -9.64
C PHE A 299 -3.30 -23.26 -9.80
N PRO A 300 -3.96 -23.69 -8.71
CA PRO A 300 -5.36 -24.11 -8.80
C PRO A 300 -6.29 -22.95 -9.20
N PRO A 301 -7.44 -23.22 -9.84
CA PRO A 301 -8.42 -22.20 -10.17
C PRO A 301 -8.81 -21.35 -8.96
N ASN A 302 -8.91 -20.03 -9.15
CA ASN A 302 -9.28 -19.07 -8.09
C ASN A 302 -10.67 -19.30 -7.50
N SER A 303 -11.52 -20.12 -8.15
CA SER A 303 -12.84 -20.50 -7.64
C SER A 303 -12.78 -21.50 -6.49
N LEU A 304 -11.65 -22.17 -6.27
CA LEU A 304 -11.44 -23.13 -5.19
C LEU A 304 -10.97 -22.42 -3.92
N ASN A 305 -11.56 -22.76 -2.78
CA ASN A 305 -11.37 -22.02 -1.52
C ASN A 305 -10.90 -22.88 -0.35
N THR A 306 -11.00 -24.21 -0.46
CA THR A 306 -10.69 -25.13 0.65
C THR A 306 -9.63 -26.16 0.29
N LEU A 307 -8.88 -26.64 1.30
CA LEU A 307 -7.92 -27.74 1.14
C LEU A 307 -8.56 -29.02 0.58
N PHE A 308 -9.83 -29.28 0.91
CA PHE A 308 -10.57 -30.40 0.35
C PHE A 308 -10.83 -30.23 -1.15
N GLU A 309 -11.24 -29.03 -1.59
CA GLU A 309 -11.44 -28.72 -3.00
C GLU A 309 -10.12 -28.78 -3.79
N PHE A 310 -9.01 -28.32 -3.22
CA PHE A 310 -7.69 -28.44 -3.85
C PHE A 310 -7.24 -29.90 -4.01
N LEU A 311 -7.46 -30.74 -2.99
CA LEU A 311 -7.17 -32.18 -3.05
C LEU A 311 -8.04 -32.91 -4.09
N ASP A 312 -9.31 -32.53 -4.20
CA ASP A 312 -10.21 -33.07 -5.24
C ASP A 312 -9.80 -32.62 -6.64
N TYR A 313 -9.39 -31.36 -6.78
CA TYR A 313 -8.92 -30.81 -8.04
C TYR A 313 -7.66 -31.52 -8.55
N ILE A 314 -6.63 -31.67 -7.72
CA ILE A 314 -5.41 -32.38 -8.13
C ILE A 314 -5.67 -33.86 -8.43
N ASN A 315 -6.65 -34.48 -7.76
CA ASN A 315 -7.08 -35.85 -8.08
C ASN A 315 -7.72 -35.94 -9.48
N THR A 316 -8.54 -34.95 -9.85
CA THR A 316 -9.14 -34.84 -11.20
C THR A 316 -8.10 -34.46 -12.25
N LEU A 317 -7.05 -33.71 -11.88
CA LEU A 317 -5.92 -33.44 -12.77
C LEU A 317 -5.23 -34.73 -13.19
N CYS A 318 -5.09 -35.73 -12.32
CA CYS A 318 -4.50 -37.02 -12.71
C CYS A 318 -5.25 -37.67 -13.89
N ASP A 319 -6.59 -37.64 -13.89
CA ASP A 319 -7.39 -38.15 -15.01
C ASP A 319 -7.20 -37.31 -16.27
N THR A 320 -7.25 -35.98 -16.13
CA THR A 320 -7.08 -35.07 -17.26
C THR A 320 -5.72 -35.27 -17.92
N LEU A 321 -4.64 -35.33 -17.13
CA LEU A 321 -3.28 -35.47 -17.63
C LEU A 321 -3.03 -36.85 -18.26
N TYR A 322 -3.70 -37.89 -17.77
CA TYR A 322 -3.70 -39.20 -18.42
C TYR A 322 -4.35 -39.15 -19.81
N GLU A 323 -5.49 -38.45 -19.97
CA GLU A 323 -6.15 -38.26 -21.27
C GLU A 323 -5.28 -37.47 -22.26
N TYR A 324 -4.50 -36.50 -21.79
CA TYR A 324 -3.51 -35.77 -22.60
C TYR A 324 -2.23 -36.57 -22.89
N ALA A 325 -2.10 -37.79 -22.38
CA ALA A 325 -0.86 -38.59 -22.41
C ALA A 325 0.36 -37.87 -21.79
N TRP A 326 0.11 -37.01 -20.80
CA TRP A 326 1.14 -36.32 -20.00
C TRP A 326 1.50 -37.07 -18.71
N LEU A 327 0.71 -38.10 -18.39
CA LEU A 327 0.91 -39.01 -17.26
C LEU A 327 0.98 -40.45 -17.79
N GLY A 328 1.80 -41.28 -17.15
CA GLY A 328 2.05 -42.67 -17.51
C GLY A 328 0.84 -43.60 -17.39
N ASP A 329 1.08 -44.90 -17.29
CA ASP A 329 0.03 -45.91 -17.34
C ASP A 329 -1.05 -45.78 -16.24
N LEU A 330 -2.15 -46.49 -16.45
CA LEU A 330 -3.33 -46.47 -15.59
C LEU A 330 -2.99 -46.82 -14.13
N GLN A 331 -2.06 -47.76 -13.90
CA GLN A 331 -1.67 -48.16 -12.56
C GLN A 331 -0.99 -47.01 -11.83
N PHE A 332 -0.05 -46.33 -12.49
CA PHE A 332 0.63 -45.19 -11.88
C PHE A 332 -0.32 -44.03 -11.57
N LYS A 333 -1.26 -43.75 -12.47
CA LYS A 333 -2.32 -42.75 -12.22
C LYS A 333 -3.18 -43.12 -11.00
N ASP A 334 -3.61 -44.38 -10.91
CA ASP A 334 -4.45 -44.85 -9.81
C ASP A 334 -3.69 -44.81 -8.46
N ASP A 335 -2.39 -45.12 -8.46
CA ASP A 335 -1.53 -45.01 -7.26
C ASP A 335 -1.41 -43.56 -6.75
N LEU A 336 -1.27 -42.60 -7.67
CA LEU A 336 -1.27 -41.17 -7.35
C LEU A 336 -2.61 -40.72 -6.75
N GLN A 337 -3.72 -41.12 -7.37
CA GLN A 337 -5.06 -40.81 -6.88
C GLN A 337 -5.32 -41.43 -5.51
N ALA A 338 -4.88 -42.68 -5.27
CA ALA A 338 -4.99 -43.34 -3.97
C ALA A 338 -4.23 -42.58 -2.86
N THR A 339 -3.04 -42.06 -3.17
CA THR A 339 -2.24 -41.24 -2.25
C THR A 339 -2.98 -39.95 -1.86
N LEU A 340 -3.61 -39.28 -2.83
CA LEU A 340 -4.41 -38.07 -2.59
C LEU A 340 -5.68 -38.36 -1.78
N GLN A 341 -6.37 -39.47 -2.05
CA GLN A 341 -7.56 -39.86 -1.28
C GLN A 341 -7.21 -40.22 0.18
N SER A 342 -6.04 -40.83 0.39
CA SER A 342 -5.49 -41.05 1.73
C SER A 342 -5.24 -39.70 2.44
N ALA A 343 -4.56 -38.75 1.78
CA ALA A 343 -4.34 -37.41 2.32
C ALA A 343 -5.65 -36.71 2.73
N LYS A 344 -6.66 -36.78 1.86
CA LYS A 344 -7.99 -36.22 2.11
C LYS A 344 -8.66 -36.85 3.34
N SER A 345 -8.64 -38.18 3.44
CA SER A 345 -9.24 -38.90 4.57
C SER A 345 -8.57 -38.56 5.90
N ILE A 346 -7.25 -38.40 5.89
CA ILE A 346 -6.46 -37.98 7.06
C ILE A 346 -6.80 -36.54 7.47
N LEU A 347 -6.91 -35.63 6.51
CA LEU A 347 -7.31 -34.25 6.77
C LEU A 347 -8.74 -34.16 7.34
N GLN A 348 -9.67 -34.99 6.85
CA GLN A 348 -11.03 -35.10 7.39
C GLN A 348 -11.03 -35.58 8.85
N ALA A 349 -10.06 -36.42 9.23
CA ALA A 349 -9.86 -36.86 10.61
C ALA A 349 -9.21 -35.80 11.51
N GLY A 350 -8.83 -34.64 10.96
CA GLY A 350 -8.23 -33.52 11.70
C GLY A 350 -6.70 -33.55 11.81
N ASP A 351 -6.02 -34.47 11.11
CA ASP A 351 -4.56 -34.59 11.14
C ASP A 351 -3.91 -33.91 9.93
N SER A 352 -3.73 -32.59 10.01
CA SER A 352 -3.11 -31.82 8.94
C SER A 352 -1.64 -32.20 8.68
N VAL A 353 -0.95 -32.75 9.68
CA VAL A 353 0.47 -33.14 9.58
C VAL A 353 0.60 -34.40 8.75
N ALA A 354 -0.15 -35.45 9.09
CA ALA A 354 -0.15 -36.66 8.30
C ALA A 354 -0.71 -36.43 6.89
N CYS A 355 -1.64 -35.48 6.71
CA CYS A 355 -2.07 -35.02 5.39
C CYS A 355 -0.89 -34.43 4.61
N ALA A 356 -0.11 -33.52 5.20
CA ALA A 356 1.06 -32.93 4.55
C ALA A 356 2.10 -33.97 4.14
N VAL A 357 2.32 -35.00 4.96
CA VAL A 357 3.21 -36.13 4.62
C VAL A 357 2.71 -36.88 3.38
N GLN A 358 1.41 -37.14 3.25
CA GLN A 358 0.86 -37.80 2.07
C GLN A 358 0.94 -36.92 0.82
N VAL A 359 0.62 -35.63 0.92
CA VAL A 359 0.75 -34.69 -0.21
C VAL A 359 2.21 -34.57 -0.65
N LYS A 360 3.16 -34.55 0.29
CA LYS A 360 4.60 -34.54 -0.02
C LYS A 360 5.06 -35.84 -0.66
N THR A 361 4.56 -36.98 -0.19
CA THR A 361 4.83 -38.29 -0.81
C THR A 361 4.36 -38.33 -2.25
N PHE A 362 3.15 -37.83 -2.53
CA PHE A 362 2.65 -37.65 -3.89
C PHE A 362 3.58 -36.75 -4.72
N GLN A 363 3.97 -35.57 -4.19
CA GLN A 363 4.80 -34.61 -4.91
C GLN A 363 6.18 -35.18 -5.25
N ASP A 364 6.83 -35.85 -4.28
CA ASP A 364 8.15 -36.46 -4.47
C ASP A 364 8.10 -37.60 -5.48
N LEU A 365 7.00 -38.37 -5.52
CA LEU A 365 6.81 -39.43 -6.49
C LEU A 365 6.65 -38.90 -7.93
N VAL A 366 5.88 -37.82 -8.09
CA VAL A 366 5.73 -37.13 -9.38
C VAL A 366 7.10 -36.61 -9.85
N ASP A 367 7.85 -35.96 -8.96
CA ASP A 367 9.16 -35.39 -9.27
C ASP A 367 10.21 -36.46 -9.60
N SER A 368 10.24 -37.57 -8.86
CA SER A 368 11.17 -38.66 -9.14
C SER A 368 10.89 -39.32 -10.49
N VAL A 369 9.61 -39.61 -10.79
CA VAL A 369 9.23 -40.26 -12.07
C VAL A 369 9.51 -39.33 -13.24
N TYR A 370 9.24 -38.02 -13.10
CA TYR A 370 9.60 -37.03 -14.11
C TYR A 370 11.12 -37.02 -14.40
N LYS A 371 11.97 -37.03 -13.36
CA LYS A 371 13.44 -37.05 -13.50
C LYS A 371 13.97 -38.35 -14.10
N ASP A 372 13.31 -39.47 -13.81
CA ASP A 372 13.67 -40.80 -14.33
C ASP A 372 13.10 -41.09 -15.73
N SER A 373 12.29 -40.18 -16.30
CA SER A 373 11.62 -40.34 -17.61
C SER A 373 12.60 -40.21 -18.79
N LEU A 374 13.59 -41.10 -18.86
CA LEU A 374 14.50 -41.29 -19.99
C LEU A 374 14.00 -42.43 -20.91
N ASN A 375 12.79 -42.25 -21.48
CA ASN A 375 12.19 -43.02 -22.58
C ASN A 375 11.99 -44.56 -22.46
N ALA A 376 10.73 -44.96 -22.73
CA ALA A 376 10.14 -46.31 -22.89
C ALA A 376 9.57 -47.00 -21.64
N ASP A 377 9.66 -46.41 -20.45
CA ASP A 377 8.90 -46.90 -19.29
C ASP A 377 7.41 -46.50 -19.43
N PRO A 378 6.45 -47.44 -19.31
CA PRO A 378 5.02 -47.10 -19.23
C PRO A 378 4.70 -46.17 -18.05
N ARG A 379 5.54 -46.13 -17.01
CA ARG A 379 5.48 -45.19 -15.90
C ARG A 379 6.33 -43.95 -16.18
N PHE A 380 5.69 -42.88 -16.64
CA PHE A 380 6.35 -41.60 -16.90
C PHE A 380 5.50 -40.41 -16.43
N VAL A 381 6.13 -39.24 -16.39
CA VAL A 381 5.47 -37.93 -16.23
C VAL A 381 6.16 -36.98 -17.22
N THR A 382 5.41 -36.29 -18.08
CA THR A 382 6.01 -35.28 -18.98
C THR A 382 6.28 -33.98 -18.23
N MET A 383 7.00 -33.03 -18.84
CA MET A 383 7.22 -31.70 -18.24
C MET A 383 5.89 -31.01 -17.90
N GLU A 384 4.91 -31.12 -18.80
CA GLU A 384 3.58 -30.56 -18.66
C GLU A 384 2.82 -31.20 -17.49
N GLY A 385 2.82 -32.54 -17.44
CA GLY A 385 2.22 -33.30 -16.35
C GLY A 385 2.86 -32.96 -15.00
N TRP A 386 4.20 -32.88 -14.97
CA TRP A 386 4.96 -32.52 -13.78
C TRP A 386 4.59 -31.13 -13.29
N LYS A 387 4.53 -30.11 -14.16
CA LYS A 387 4.15 -28.74 -13.77
C LYS A 387 2.79 -28.71 -13.07
N PHE A 388 1.76 -29.32 -13.67
CA PHE A 388 0.42 -29.30 -13.10
C PHE A 388 0.35 -30.07 -11.78
N LEU A 389 0.93 -31.26 -11.69
CA LEU A 389 0.86 -32.06 -10.45
C LEU A 389 1.75 -31.48 -9.33
N TYR A 390 2.98 -31.10 -9.65
CA TYR A 390 3.95 -30.64 -8.65
C TYR A 390 3.52 -29.32 -8.00
N TRP A 391 3.17 -28.31 -8.80
CA TRP A 391 2.84 -26.97 -8.29
C TRP A 391 1.47 -26.91 -7.60
N ASN A 392 0.49 -27.68 -8.07
CA ASN A 392 -0.78 -27.81 -7.33
C ASN A 392 -0.60 -28.54 -6.00
N ALA A 393 0.30 -29.53 -5.91
CA ALA A 393 0.65 -30.15 -4.64
C ALA A 393 1.39 -29.16 -3.71
N GLN A 394 2.32 -28.38 -4.26
CA GLN A 394 3.02 -27.33 -3.50
C GLN A 394 2.05 -26.30 -2.92
N TYR A 395 1.07 -25.88 -3.72
CA TYR A 395 0.04 -24.93 -3.31
C TYR A 395 -0.75 -25.42 -2.09
N ILE A 396 -1.02 -26.74 -2.00
CA ILE A 396 -1.65 -27.39 -0.85
C ILE A 396 -0.70 -27.42 0.36
N LEU A 397 0.56 -27.80 0.15
CA LEU A 397 1.57 -27.85 1.22
C LEU A 397 1.77 -26.48 1.88
N ASP A 398 1.78 -25.40 1.10
CA ASP A 398 1.93 -24.03 1.61
C ASP A 398 0.72 -23.55 2.44
N ARG A 399 -0.43 -24.22 2.31
CA ARG A 399 -1.70 -23.84 2.96
C ARG A 399 -2.15 -24.82 4.04
N LEU A 400 -1.61 -26.03 4.08
CA LEU A 400 -1.70 -26.86 5.27
C LEU A 400 -1.01 -26.09 6.40
N PRO A 401 -1.61 -25.97 7.59
CA PRO A 401 -0.97 -25.28 8.70
C PRO A 401 0.40 -25.89 8.91
N ALA A 402 1.44 -25.07 8.67
CA ALA A 402 2.81 -25.46 8.87
C ALA A 402 2.98 -25.91 10.33
N ILE A 403 3.93 -26.83 10.55
CA ILE A 403 4.40 -27.29 11.86
C ILE A 403 4.38 -26.08 12.83
N PRO A 404 3.64 -26.09 13.96
CA PRO A 404 4.13 -25.37 15.10
C PRO A 404 5.45 -26.04 15.42
N ILE A 405 6.57 -25.41 15.03
CA ILE A 405 7.82 -25.74 15.68
C ILE A 405 7.48 -25.54 17.14
N ILE A 406 7.54 -26.61 17.96
CA ILE A 406 7.45 -26.43 19.40
C ILE A 406 8.75 -25.69 19.74
N LEU A 407 8.69 -24.38 19.61
CA LEU A 407 9.75 -23.49 20.04
C LEU A 407 9.69 -23.49 21.56
N PRO A 408 10.85 -23.56 22.24
CA PRO A 408 10.84 -23.29 23.66
C PRO A 408 10.15 -21.95 23.91
N PRO A 409 9.43 -21.78 25.04
CA PRO A 409 8.95 -20.47 25.42
C PRO A 409 10.14 -19.50 25.42
N ASP A 410 9.97 -18.28 24.93
CA ASP A 410 11.03 -17.28 24.94
C ASP A 410 10.81 -16.28 26.07
N ILE A 411 11.90 -15.83 26.69
CA ILE A 411 11.88 -14.86 27.78
C ILE A 411 12.74 -13.66 27.43
N GLU A 412 12.08 -12.53 27.16
CA GLU A 412 12.74 -11.31 26.70
C GLU A 412 13.03 -10.35 27.86
N VAL A 413 12.08 -10.21 28.79
CA VAL A 413 12.15 -9.22 29.87
C VAL A 413 11.61 -9.79 31.18
N ILE A 414 12.35 -9.56 32.26
CA ILE A 414 11.86 -9.68 33.64
C ILE A 414 11.73 -8.30 34.28
N ASN A 415 10.61 -8.05 34.96
CA ASN A 415 10.33 -6.76 35.54
C ASN A 415 9.66 -6.90 36.92
N PRO A 416 10.33 -6.52 38.03
CA PRO A 416 11.65 -5.89 38.11
C PRO A 416 12.81 -6.86 37.79
N ALA A 417 13.96 -6.35 37.38
CA ALA A 417 15.17 -7.13 37.10
C ALA A 417 16.26 -7.01 38.19
N MET A 418 16.11 -6.07 39.13
CA MET A 418 17.06 -5.83 40.23
C MET A 418 16.36 -5.38 41.51
N SER A 419 16.92 -5.71 42.66
CA SER A 419 16.53 -5.11 43.96
C SER A 419 17.71 -4.97 44.92
N LEU A 420 17.48 -4.21 45.98
CA LEU A 420 18.32 -4.27 47.17
C LEU A 420 18.00 -5.51 48.00
N VAL A 421 18.96 -6.04 48.76
CA VAL A 421 18.73 -7.13 49.72
C VAL A 421 17.57 -6.83 50.67
N ASN A 422 16.76 -7.86 50.94
CA ASN A 422 15.57 -7.83 51.79
C ASN A 422 14.50 -6.80 51.38
N PRO A 423 14.04 -6.78 50.11
CA PRO A 423 13.00 -5.86 49.67
C PRO A 423 11.58 -6.32 50.06
N GLY A 424 11.43 -7.46 50.72
CA GLY A 424 10.14 -8.12 50.92
C GLY A 424 9.70 -8.93 49.69
N ALA A 425 8.53 -9.56 49.78
CA ALA A 425 7.96 -10.31 48.66
C ALA A 425 7.36 -9.35 47.61
N PHE A 426 7.45 -9.70 46.34
CA PHE A 426 6.93 -8.88 45.24
C PHE A 426 6.52 -9.75 44.06
N THR A 427 5.67 -9.18 43.20
CA THR A 427 5.29 -9.79 41.93
C THR A 427 6.26 -9.35 40.84
N MET A 428 6.77 -10.32 40.10
CA MET A 428 7.60 -10.12 38.91
C MET A 428 6.76 -10.44 37.67
N GLU A 429 6.72 -9.51 36.73
CA GLU A 429 6.17 -9.70 35.40
C GLU A 429 7.26 -10.25 34.48
N ILE A 430 6.93 -11.31 33.74
CA ILE A 430 7.77 -11.93 32.71
C ILE A 430 7.12 -11.66 31.37
N LYS A 431 7.87 -11.09 30.42
CA LYS A 431 7.43 -10.89 29.04
C LYS A 431 8.27 -11.71 28.07
N GLY A 432 7.62 -12.21 27.04
CA GLY A 432 8.25 -13.00 25.99
C GLY A 432 7.20 -13.56 25.03
N SER A 433 7.40 -14.79 24.56
CA SER A 433 6.49 -15.45 23.61
C SER A 433 6.39 -16.95 23.86
N GLY A 434 5.32 -17.57 23.35
CA GLY A 434 5.12 -19.03 23.44
C GLY A 434 4.65 -19.51 24.82
N PHE A 435 4.20 -18.63 25.70
CA PHE A 435 3.64 -19.04 26.99
C PHE A 435 2.27 -19.68 26.83
N ASN A 436 1.93 -20.59 27.73
CA ASN A 436 0.61 -21.21 27.81
C ASN A 436 0.18 -21.37 29.26
N SER A 437 -1.04 -21.86 29.49
CA SER A 437 -1.62 -22.01 30.84
C SER A 437 -0.85 -22.97 31.75
N SER A 438 0.03 -23.81 31.20
CA SER A 438 0.87 -24.76 31.93
C SER A 438 2.25 -24.18 32.30
N ALA A 439 2.56 -22.94 31.89
CA ALA A 439 3.86 -22.33 32.09
C ALA A 439 4.17 -22.07 33.58
N VAL A 440 5.40 -22.40 33.99
CA VAL A 440 5.92 -22.22 35.36
C VAL A 440 7.24 -21.44 35.30
N VAL A 441 7.32 -20.36 36.06
CA VAL A 441 8.55 -19.58 36.26
C VAL A 441 9.41 -20.24 37.34
N TYR A 442 10.68 -20.45 37.03
CA TYR A 442 11.71 -20.91 37.95
C TYR A 442 12.62 -19.76 38.35
N PHE A 443 12.81 -19.57 39.65
CA PHE A 443 13.73 -18.59 40.23
C PHE A 443 14.84 -19.32 40.98
N ASN A 444 16.07 -19.19 40.49
CA ASN A 444 17.27 -19.88 40.99
C ASN A 444 17.03 -21.39 41.16
N GLY A 445 16.42 -22.02 40.16
CA GLY A 445 16.10 -23.45 40.12
C GLY A 445 14.85 -23.86 40.90
N ASN A 446 14.19 -22.95 41.62
CA ASN A 446 12.96 -23.26 42.37
C ASN A 446 11.73 -22.76 41.63
N ALA A 447 10.72 -23.62 41.44
CA ALA A 447 9.44 -23.21 40.88
C ALA A 447 8.75 -22.16 41.77
N ARG A 448 8.14 -21.16 41.15
CA ARG A 448 7.37 -20.11 41.83
C ARG A 448 5.93 -20.09 41.32
N ALA A 449 5.02 -19.69 42.19
CA ALA A 449 3.60 -19.57 41.84
C ALA A 449 3.46 -18.62 40.63
N THR A 450 3.00 -19.17 39.50
CA THR A 450 2.95 -18.50 38.21
C THR A 450 1.50 -18.36 37.77
N THR A 451 1.12 -17.16 37.37
CA THR A 451 -0.19 -16.84 36.81
C THR A 451 -0.01 -16.52 35.34
N PHE A 452 -0.62 -17.33 34.48
CA PHE A 452 -0.69 -17.07 33.04
C PHE A 452 -1.66 -15.90 32.77
N VAL A 453 -1.18 -14.88 32.06
CA VAL A 453 -1.99 -13.71 31.67
C VAL A 453 -2.32 -13.75 30.18
N SER A 454 -1.29 -13.96 29.35
CA SER A 454 -1.39 -14.16 27.90
C SER A 454 -0.23 -15.01 27.40
N ASP A 455 -0.25 -15.37 26.13
CA ASP A 455 0.85 -16.05 25.42
C ASP A 455 2.22 -15.34 25.46
N SER A 456 2.23 -14.12 25.98
CA SER A 456 3.38 -13.20 26.01
C SER A 456 3.63 -12.60 27.39
N VAL A 457 2.79 -12.90 28.39
CA VAL A 457 2.90 -12.34 29.75
C VAL A 457 2.59 -13.39 30.82
N LEU A 458 3.52 -13.52 31.79
CA LEU A 458 3.31 -14.25 33.04
C LEU A 458 3.54 -13.33 34.24
N ASN A 459 2.83 -13.58 35.32
CA ASN A 459 3.12 -12.99 36.63
C ASN A 459 3.58 -14.07 37.61
N THR A 460 4.66 -13.82 38.34
CA THR A 460 5.18 -14.75 39.35
C THR A 460 5.43 -14.06 40.68
N GLN A 461 5.16 -14.76 41.79
CA GLN A 461 5.42 -14.23 43.12
C GLN A 461 6.82 -14.63 43.60
N ILE A 462 7.69 -13.63 43.78
CA ILE A 462 9.01 -13.80 44.38
C ILE A 462 8.90 -13.62 45.90
N LEU A 463 9.44 -14.57 46.66
CA LEU A 463 9.34 -14.60 48.12
C LEU A 463 10.44 -13.74 48.74
N SER A 464 10.23 -13.23 49.95
CA SER A 464 11.24 -12.44 50.66
C SER A 464 12.54 -13.23 50.92
N THR A 465 12.44 -14.55 51.08
CA THR A 465 13.57 -15.45 51.26
C THR A 465 14.46 -15.54 50.02
N ASP A 466 13.89 -15.40 48.81
CA ASP A 466 14.59 -15.53 47.53
C ASP A 466 15.61 -14.41 47.30
N VAL A 467 15.38 -13.27 47.94
CA VAL A 467 16.11 -12.02 47.73
C VAL A 467 16.72 -11.49 49.03
N SER A 468 16.97 -12.40 49.98
CA SER A 468 17.56 -12.10 51.29
C SER A 468 19.09 -11.99 51.26
N VAL A 469 19.73 -12.51 50.22
CA VAL A 469 21.19 -12.52 50.02
C VAL A 469 21.54 -11.83 48.70
N ALA A 470 22.62 -11.06 48.67
CA ALA A 470 23.09 -10.43 47.43
C ALA A 470 23.66 -11.49 46.47
N GLY A 471 23.33 -11.40 45.19
CA GLY A 471 23.72 -12.40 44.18
C GLY A 471 23.03 -12.22 42.84
N ASN A 472 23.42 -13.07 41.89
CA ASN A 472 22.78 -13.20 40.58
C ASN A 472 21.90 -14.45 40.60
N TYR A 473 20.62 -14.29 40.27
CA TYR A 473 19.62 -15.34 40.35
C TYR A 473 19.06 -15.63 38.95
N PRO A 474 19.34 -16.82 38.39
CA PRO A 474 18.77 -17.27 37.12
C PRO A 474 17.23 -17.32 37.17
N VAL A 475 16.59 -16.82 36.11
CA VAL A 475 15.14 -16.86 35.92
C VAL A 475 14.84 -17.42 34.53
N TRP A 476 14.01 -18.45 34.45
CA TRP A 476 13.59 -19.09 33.21
C TRP A 476 12.17 -19.66 33.35
N VAL A 477 11.55 -20.01 32.22
CA VAL A 477 10.18 -20.51 32.13
C VAL A 477 10.18 -21.92 31.57
N SER A 478 9.37 -22.81 32.13
CA SER A 478 9.07 -24.13 31.55
C SER A 478 7.60 -24.20 31.19
N ASP A 479 7.27 -24.80 30.06
CA ASP A 479 5.88 -25.13 29.68
C ASP A 479 5.50 -26.60 29.95
N ASN A 480 6.29 -27.27 30.79
CA ASN A 480 6.32 -28.73 31.06
C ASN A 480 6.91 -29.60 29.94
N THR A 481 7.30 -29.02 28.80
CA THR A 481 7.91 -29.75 27.67
C THR A 481 9.30 -29.23 27.36
N LEU A 482 9.43 -27.91 27.19
CA LEU A 482 10.66 -27.20 26.89
C LEU A 482 10.90 -26.07 27.89
N ASN A 483 12.15 -25.62 27.95
CA ASN A 483 12.58 -24.52 28.81
C ASN A 483 13.04 -23.34 27.96
N SER A 484 12.73 -22.14 28.42
CA SER A 484 13.24 -20.90 27.83
C SER A 484 14.74 -20.73 28.03
N ASP A 485 15.29 -19.71 27.37
CA ASP A 485 16.54 -19.10 27.78
C ASP A 485 16.46 -18.53 29.21
N THR A 486 17.60 -18.09 29.76
CA THR A 486 17.71 -17.63 31.14
C THR A 486 18.02 -16.13 31.20
N LEU A 487 17.21 -15.38 31.94
CA LEU A 487 17.54 -14.00 32.36
C LEU A 487 18.07 -13.98 33.79
N ILE A 488 18.81 -12.93 34.14
CA ILE A 488 19.42 -12.79 35.47
C ILE A 488 18.73 -11.69 36.26
N TYR A 489 18.12 -12.07 37.39
CA TYR A 489 17.68 -11.13 38.41
C TYR A 489 18.83 -10.82 39.38
N LYS A 490 19.08 -9.53 39.66
CA LYS A 490 20.21 -9.11 40.50
C LYS A 490 19.75 -8.61 41.87
N VAL A 491 20.25 -9.22 42.94
CA VAL A 491 20.10 -8.69 44.31
C VAL A 491 21.42 -8.06 44.73
N VAL A 492 21.39 -6.79 45.11
CA VAL A 492 22.60 -6.01 45.44
C VAL A 492 22.51 -5.41 46.85
N SER A 493 23.64 -5.21 47.52
CA SER A 493 23.70 -4.47 48.79
C SER A 493 23.55 -2.96 48.59
N THR A 494 24.02 -2.47 47.44
CA THR A 494 23.94 -1.08 46.99
C THR A 494 23.66 -1.03 45.49
N LEU A 495 22.81 -0.10 45.04
CA LEU A 495 22.52 0.03 43.61
C LEU A 495 23.77 0.47 42.84
N PRO A 496 24.07 -0.13 41.66
CA PRO A 496 25.22 0.25 40.83
C PRO A 496 25.15 1.69 40.33
N GLN A 497 23.95 2.13 39.92
CA GLN A 497 23.68 3.49 39.46
C GLN A 497 22.50 4.08 40.24
N SER A 498 22.37 5.41 40.18
CA SER A 498 21.39 6.11 41.01
C SER A 498 19.96 5.97 40.48
N VAL A 499 19.01 5.88 41.41
CA VAL A 499 17.59 6.09 41.15
C VAL A 499 17.20 7.34 41.92
N ARG A 500 16.75 8.38 41.22
CA ARG A 500 16.47 9.69 41.83
C ARG A 500 15.09 10.23 41.45
N PRO A 501 14.39 10.87 42.40
CA PRO A 501 13.10 11.48 42.11
C PRO A 501 13.31 12.81 41.39
N VAL A 502 12.35 13.21 40.57
CA VAL A 502 12.35 14.49 39.88
C VAL A 502 10.98 15.14 40.06
N LEU A 503 10.93 16.36 40.56
CA LEU A 503 9.72 17.18 40.52
C LEU A 503 9.64 17.80 39.13
N GLU A 504 8.53 17.56 38.43
CA GLU A 504 8.32 18.13 37.09
C GLU A 504 7.67 19.50 37.19
N CYS A 505 6.57 19.60 37.95
CA CYS A 505 5.87 20.86 38.18
C CYS A 505 4.78 20.72 39.26
N VAL A 506 4.19 21.85 39.67
CA VAL A 506 3.06 21.92 40.59
C VAL A 506 1.89 22.70 39.98
N THR A 507 0.67 22.20 40.11
CA THR A 507 -0.55 22.93 39.74
C THR A 507 -1.25 23.44 41.00
N ASN A 508 -1.68 24.71 41.00
CA ASN A 508 -2.61 25.23 42.01
C ASN A 508 -4.04 24.91 41.58
N ASN A 509 -4.80 24.22 42.44
CA ASN A 509 -6.15 23.76 42.12
C ASN A 509 -7.23 24.84 42.32
N GLY A 510 -6.86 26.03 42.83
CA GLY A 510 -7.77 27.17 43.03
C GLY A 510 -8.61 27.10 44.31
N ASP A 511 -8.53 26.00 45.06
CA ASP A 511 -9.27 25.75 46.31
C ASP A 511 -8.37 25.76 47.56
N GLY A 512 -7.11 26.20 47.41
CA GLY A 512 -6.09 26.14 48.46
C GLY A 512 -5.32 24.83 48.52
N THR A 513 -5.61 23.87 47.63
CA THR A 513 -4.81 22.66 47.43
C THR A 513 -3.93 22.75 46.18
N TYR A 514 -2.91 21.90 46.14
CA TYR A 514 -1.94 21.82 45.07
C TYR A 514 -1.77 20.37 44.62
N THR A 515 -1.39 20.21 43.37
CA THR A 515 -1.13 18.91 42.74
C THR A 515 0.31 18.87 42.25
N ALA A 516 1.15 18.02 42.85
CA ALA A 516 2.55 17.86 42.46
C ALA A 516 2.72 16.69 41.48
N PHE A 517 3.41 16.93 40.36
CA PHE A 517 3.72 15.93 39.35
C PHE A 517 5.18 15.51 39.44
N PHE A 518 5.41 14.24 39.75
CA PHE A 518 6.74 13.67 39.90
C PHE A 518 7.09 12.73 38.74
N GLY A 519 8.33 12.82 38.31
CA GLY A 519 9.06 11.87 37.52
C GLY A 519 10.18 11.20 38.31
N TYR A 520 10.96 10.36 37.65
CA TYR A 520 12.22 9.84 38.19
C TYR A 520 13.23 9.60 37.08
N MET A 521 14.50 9.47 37.47
CA MET A 521 15.56 8.98 36.61
C MET A 521 16.15 7.72 37.24
N ASN A 522 16.13 6.62 36.51
CA ASN A 522 16.87 5.41 36.83
C ASN A 522 18.06 5.28 35.88
N GLU A 523 19.27 5.50 36.39
CA GLU A 523 20.52 5.42 35.60
C GLU A 523 21.03 3.98 35.45
N ASN A 524 20.35 2.99 36.04
CA ASN A 524 20.65 1.58 35.81
C ASN A 524 20.08 1.15 34.45
N SER A 525 20.76 0.22 33.78
CA SER A 525 20.31 -0.35 32.51
C SER A 525 19.11 -1.30 32.63
N VAL A 526 18.67 -1.59 33.85
CA VAL A 526 17.59 -2.53 34.15
C VAL A 526 16.59 -1.94 35.14
N SER A 527 15.37 -2.50 35.19
CA SER A 527 14.37 -2.03 36.14
C SER A 527 14.72 -2.42 37.58
N VAL A 528 14.54 -1.48 38.51
CA VAL A 528 14.89 -1.65 39.92
C VAL A 528 13.64 -1.64 40.78
N TYR A 529 13.51 -2.63 41.67
CA TYR A 529 12.47 -2.68 42.68
C TYR A 529 12.93 -1.99 43.96
N ILE A 530 12.17 -0.98 44.38
CA ILE A 530 12.35 -0.29 45.66
C ILE A 530 10.97 -0.18 46.33
N PRO A 531 10.64 -1.08 47.28
CA PRO A 531 9.35 -1.08 47.95
C PRO A 531 9.16 0.20 48.76
N VAL A 532 7.90 0.54 49.07
CA VAL A 532 7.60 1.64 49.98
C VAL A 532 8.26 1.39 51.33
N GLY A 533 8.99 2.38 51.83
CA GLY A 533 9.75 2.30 53.06
C GLY A 533 10.78 3.42 53.16
N SER A 534 11.79 3.26 54.01
CA SER A 534 12.79 4.31 54.26
C SER A 534 13.50 4.82 53.00
N LYS A 535 13.62 3.96 51.96
CA LYS A 535 14.24 4.26 50.66
C LYS A 535 13.24 4.64 49.56
N ASN A 536 11.94 4.61 49.82
CA ASN A 536 10.91 5.07 48.88
C ASN A 536 9.69 5.58 49.66
N LYS A 537 9.73 6.85 50.08
CA LYS A 537 8.72 7.45 50.96
C LYS A 537 8.42 8.90 50.63
N PHE A 538 7.20 9.30 50.94
CA PHE A 538 6.83 10.71 51.06
C PHE A 538 6.96 11.21 52.50
N THR A 539 7.23 12.51 52.63
CA THR A 539 7.18 13.25 53.89
C THR A 539 6.50 14.60 53.64
N PRO A 540 5.55 15.05 54.47
CA PRO A 540 5.03 14.39 55.69
C PRO A 540 4.16 13.15 55.41
N THR A 541 3.84 12.41 56.47
CA THR A 541 3.01 11.19 56.41
C THR A 541 1.64 11.43 55.76
N PRO A 542 1.03 10.40 55.14
CA PRO A 542 1.50 9.02 55.03
C PRO A 542 2.73 8.85 54.11
N GLN A 543 3.58 7.87 54.43
CA GLN A 543 4.76 7.56 53.61
C GLN A 543 4.39 6.92 52.28
N ASP A 544 3.32 6.10 52.28
CA ASP A 544 2.72 5.51 51.10
C ASP A 544 1.58 6.43 50.65
N ARG A 545 1.69 6.91 49.42
CA ARG A 545 0.66 7.69 48.77
C ARG A 545 0.23 7.05 47.44
N GLY A 546 0.75 5.86 47.11
CA GLY A 546 0.55 5.17 45.84
C GLY A 546 1.74 5.24 44.88
N GLN A 547 2.92 5.64 45.35
CA GLN A 547 4.11 5.74 44.51
C GLN A 547 4.53 4.39 43.91
N THR A 548 5.18 4.46 42.74
CA THR A 548 5.71 3.25 42.09
C THR A 548 6.74 2.55 42.96
N ARG A 549 6.76 1.22 42.85
CA ARG A 549 7.73 0.32 43.49
C ARG A 549 8.73 -0.23 42.48
N VAL A 550 8.46 -0.09 41.19
CA VAL A 550 9.30 -0.56 40.08
C VAL A 550 9.72 0.64 39.24
N PHE A 551 11.03 0.84 39.13
CA PHE A 551 11.64 1.97 38.44
C PHE A 551 12.28 1.48 37.15
N LYS A 552 11.64 1.73 36.00
CA LYS A 552 12.15 1.36 34.66
C LYS A 552 13.39 2.19 34.31
N PRO A 553 14.32 1.69 33.46
CA PRO A 553 15.48 2.46 33.01
C PRO A 553 15.11 3.82 32.39
N GLY A 554 16.03 4.78 32.52
CA GLY A 554 15.94 6.09 31.89
C GLY A 554 15.07 7.11 32.64
N ARG A 555 14.80 8.23 31.96
CA ARG A 555 13.95 9.33 32.47
C ARG A 555 12.48 8.97 32.27
N GLN A 556 11.73 9.05 33.35
CA GLN A 556 10.30 8.84 33.37
C GLN A 556 9.64 10.14 33.86
N ILE A 557 8.81 10.76 33.02
CA ILE A 557 8.28 12.12 33.23
C ILE A 557 6.82 12.03 33.68
N LYS A 558 6.44 12.79 34.70
CA LYS A 558 5.06 12.92 35.22
C LYS A 558 4.35 11.58 35.45
N VAL A 559 5.07 10.56 35.92
CA VAL A 559 4.53 9.21 36.14
C VAL A 559 3.73 9.07 37.42
N TYR A 560 3.77 10.07 38.31
CA TYR A 560 3.08 10.01 39.58
C TYR A 560 2.64 11.39 40.06
N THR A 561 1.47 11.45 40.69
CA THR A 561 0.83 12.71 41.09
C THR A 561 0.39 12.64 42.54
N VAL A 562 0.62 13.74 43.29
CA VAL A 562 0.23 13.84 44.71
C VAL A 562 -0.50 15.14 44.98
N ASN A 563 -1.71 15.04 45.52
CA ASN A 563 -2.43 16.18 46.07
C ASN A 563 -1.89 16.51 47.48
N PHE A 564 -1.63 17.79 47.72
CA PHE A 564 -1.08 18.30 48.97
C PHE A 564 -1.57 19.73 49.26
N ASN A 565 -1.24 20.25 50.45
CA ASN A 565 -1.74 21.53 50.96
C ASN A 565 -0.82 22.74 50.66
N GLY A 566 0.15 22.60 49.77
CA GLY A 566 1.14 23.64 49.46
C GLY A 566 2.38 23.66 50.36
N SER A 567 2.37 22.96 51.50
CA SER A 567 3.59 22.78 52.32
C SER A 567 4.61 21.85 51.67
N ASN A 568 5.85 21.82 52.17
CA ASN A 568 6.92 20.99 51.62
C ASN A 568 6.52 19.50 51.60
N LEU A 569 6.36 18.96 50.39
CA LEU A 569 6.15 17.55 50.12
C LEU A 569 7.44 16.97 49.51
N VAL A 570 8.09 16.07 50.25
CA VAL A 570 9.39 15.51 49.87
C VAL A 570 9.22 14.05 49.46
N TRP A 571 9.61 13.70 48.23
CA TRP A 571 9.78 12.32 47.80
C TRP A 571 11.23 11.89 48.00
N THR A 572 11.46 10.86 48.80
CA THR A 572 12.79 10.25 49.01
C THR A 572 12.89 8.95 48.23
N LEU A 573 13.86 8.83 47.31
CA LEU A 573 14.24 7.59 46.62
C LEU A 573 15.72 7.28 46.84
N ASN A 574 15.99 6.13 47.47
CA ASN A 574 17.32 5.59 47.76
C ASN A 574 18.33 6.65 48.24
N GLY A 575 17.91 7.49 49.19
CA GLY A 575 18.76 8.54 49.79
C GLY A 575 18.78 9.89 49.04
N ARG A 576 18.12 9.99 47.88
CA ARG A 576 17.94 11.24 47.12
C ARG A 576 16.54 11.78 47.29
N THR A 577 16.39 13.10 47.25
CA THR A 577 15.11 13.77 47.52
C THR A 577 14.72 14.74 46.41
N SER A 578 13.41 14.90 46.21
CA SER A 578 12.83 15.99 45.43
C SER A 578 11.66 16.59 46.20
N THR A 579 11.56 17.92 46.23
CA THR A 579 10.63 18.64 47.11
C THR A 579 9.69 19.51 46.30
N ALA A 580 8.38 19.28 46.46
CA ALA A 580 7.32 20.15 45.96
C ALA A 580 6.83 21.09 47.06
N SER A 581 6.46 22.31 46.68
CA SER A 581 5.85 23.32 47.53
C SER A 581 4.95 24.23 46.70
N SER A 582 4.18 25.10 47.33
CA SER A 582 3.41 26.15 46.64
C SER A 582 4.29 27.13 45.85
N ASN A 583 5.60 27.16 46.11
CA ASN A 583 6.58 28.02 45.43
C ASN A 583 7.37 27.27 44.34
N SER A 584 7.11 25.98 44.13
CA SER A 584 7.75 25.20 43.07
C SER A 584 7.26 25.66 41.69
N GLU A 585 8.04 25.32 40.65
CA GLU A 585 7.73 25.70 39.27
C GLU A 585 6.31 25.25 38.86
N PRO A 586 5.46 26.17 38.36
CA PRO A 586 4.11 25.84 37.96
C PRO A 586 4.10 25.00 36.67
N CYS A 587 3.11 24.12 36.52
CA CYS A 587 2.93 23.40 35.26
C CYS A 587 2.56 24.38 34.15
N GLN A 588 3.32 24.36 33.05
CA GLN A 588 3.01 25.07 31.81
C GLN A 588 1.88 24.39 31.04
#